data_AF-A0A9D1Y7R6-F1
#
_entry.id   AF-A0A9D1Y7R6-F1
#
_cell.length_a   1.000
_cell.length_b   1.000
_cell.length_c   1.000
_cell.angle_alpha   90.00
_cell.angle_beta   90.00
_cell.angle_gamma   90.00
#
_symmetry.space_group_name_H-M   'P 1'
#
loop_
_entity.id
_entity.type
_entity.pdbx_description
1 polymer ?
#
loop_
_entity_poly.entity_id
_entity_poly.type
_entity_poly.pdbx_seq_one_letter_code
_entity_poly.pdbx_strand_id
1 'polypeptide(L)'
;MNNPRPNYARAVNLACRVLLRLPALHLPVSLEQIVASCPRVRLKTYSQFCRERGIAMEEFLSWSVSSHGFALRRGGQAVILYNEKKEQATARFTIAHELGHLFFLHREDSPLDQLEANCFARNLLCPPAAARLLGLETAEEYARAFRVSLPMARAALACRREDEAFLQPALAKELAGRCTGKKEPPRPAAVVRFVASGEDRRLRQAEARWLEP
;
A
#
# COMPACT_ATOMS: atom_id res chain seq x y z
N MET A 1 -4.83 30.51 -10.87
CA MET A 1 -3.93 29.35 -11.06
C MET A 1 -4.22 28.36 -9.95
N ASN A 2 -4.76 27.17 -10.25
CA ASN A 2 -4.97 26.13 -9.23
C ASN A 2 -3.62 25.48 -8.94
N ASN A 3 -3.08 25.70 -7.73
CA ASN A 3 -1.93 24.95 -7.25
C ASN A 3 -2.39 23.51 -6.95
N PRO A 4 -1.86 22.48 -7.62
CA PRO A 4 -2.29 21.11 -7.39
C PRO A 4 -2.03 20.70 -5.94
N ARG A 5 -3.02 20.06 -5.31
CA ARG A 5 -2.97 19.58 -3.92
C ARG A 5 -3.16 18.06 -3.91
N PRO A 6 -2.56 17.34 -2.94
CA PRO A 6 -2.76 15.90 -2.83
C PRO A 6 -4.24 15.60 -2.50
N ASN A 7 -4.78 14.56 -3.12
CA ASN A 7 -6.15 14.10 -2.91
C ASN A 7 -6.21 13.06 -1.78
N TYR A 8 -6.06 13.52 -0.53
CA TYR A 8 -6.14 12.65 0.64
C TYR A 8 -7.51 11.98 0.79
N ALA A 9 -8.60 12.64 0.38
CA ALA A 9 -9.92 12.03 0.36
C ALA A 9 -9.94 10.76 -0.50
N ARG A 10 -9.38 10.82 -1.71
CA ARG A 10 -9.25 9.65 -2.59
C ARG A 10 -8.42 8.54 -1.91
N ALA A 11 -7.32 8.91 -1.25
CA ALA A 11 -6.43 7.96 -0.62
C ALA A 11 -7.03 7.21 0.58
N VAL A 12 -7.66 7.94 1.51
CA VAL A 12 -8.36 7.36 2.66
C VAL A 12 -9.47 6.41 2.21
N ASN A 13 -10.32 6.87 1.28
CA ASN A 13 -11.46 6.08 0.82
C ASN A 13 -11.02 4.84 0.04
N LEU A 14 -9.94 4.92 -0.74
CA LEU A 14 -9.40 3.76 -1.44
C LEU A 14 -8.82 2.73 -0.47
N ALA A 15 -8.06 3.15 0.54
CA ALA A 15 -7.54 2.26 1.57
C ALA A 15 -8.69 1.49 2.27
N CYS A 16 -9.75 2.19 2.67
CA CYS A 16 -10.93 1.55 3.27
C CYS A 16 -11.60 0.54 2.30
N ARG A 17 -11.75 0.90 1.02
CA ARG A 17 -12.30 0.01 0.00
C ARG A 17 -11.46 -1.23 -0.26
N VAL A 18 -10.13 -1.17 -0.10
CA VAL A 18 -9.25 -2.34 -0.19
C VAL A 18 -9.50 -3.26 1.02
N LEU A 19 -9.52 -2.71 2.23
CA LEU A 19 -9.78 -3.46 3.46
C LEU A 19 -11.13 -4.16 3.43
N LEU A 20 -12.17 -3.46 2.97
CA LEU A 20 -13.52 -4.02 2.85
C LEU A 20 -13.60 -5.17 1.85
N ARG A 21 -12.71 -5.26 0.86
CA ARG A 21 -12.71 -6.38 -0.11
C ARG A 21 -11.94 -7.60 0.36
N LEU A 22 -11.22 -7.52 1.48
CA LEU A 22 -10.53 -8.68 2.02
C LEU A 22 -11.54 -9.76 2.43
N PRO A 23 -11.26 -11.05 2.19
CA PRO A 23 -12.14 -12.14 2.60
C PRO A 23 -12.22 -12.25 4.14
N ALA A 24 -11.16 -11.86 4.84
CA ALA A 24 -11.17 -11.72 6.29
C ALA A 24 -10.35 -10.49 6.66
N LEU A 25 -10.92 -9.61 7.51
CA LEU A 25 -10.22 -8.41 7.97
C LEU A 25 -9.70 -8.68 9.39
N HIS A 26 -8.40 -8.88 9.50
CA HIS A 26 -7.70 -9.02 10.78
C HIS A 26 -6.76 -7.83 11.01
N LEU A 27 -6.49 -7.55 12.28
CA LEU A 27 -5.49 -6.57 12.69
C LEU A 27 -4.35 -7.33 13.38
N PRO A 28 -3.08 -7.08 13.04
CA PRO A 28 -2.61 -6.20 11.95
C PRO A 28 -3.01 -6.70 10.56
N VAL A 29 -3.22 -5.78 9.61
CA VAL A 29 -3.60 -6.14 8.22
C VAL A 29 -2.50 -6.98 7.56
N SER A 30 -2.89 -8.08 6.90
CA SER A 30 -1.99 -8.89 6.08
C SER A 30 -1.85 -8.27 4.68
N LEU A 31 -0.63 -7.84 4.37
CA LEU A 31 -0.30 -7.29 3.05
C LEU A 31 -0.20 -8.40 2.01
N GLU A 32 0.16 -9.61 2.43
CA GLU A 32 0.22 -10.81 1.62
C GLU A 32 -1.18 -11.16 1.09
N GLN A 33 -2.23 -11.07 1.93
CA GLN A 33 -3.61 -11.26 1.50
C GLN A 33 -4.06 -10.21 0.47
N ILE A 34 -3.65 -8.95 0.65
CA ILE A 34 -3.94 -7.88 -0.30
C ILE A 34 -3.25 -8.17 -1.64
N VAL A 35 -1.96 -8.48 -1.62
CA VAL A 35 -1.17 -8.80 -2.82
C VAL A 35 -1.71 -10.05 -3.51
N ALA A 36 -2.05 -11.10 -2.77
CA ALA A 36 -2.62 -12.33 -3.31
C ALA A 36 -3.97 -12.09 -4.01
N SER A 37 -4.70 -11.06 -3.58
CA SER A 37 -5.97 -10.64 -4.21
C SER A 37 -5.77 -9.78 -5.47
N CYS A 38 -4.52 -9.49 -5.84
CA CYS A 38 -4.12 -8.72 -7.01
C CYS A 38 -3.36 -9.64 -8.00
N PRO A 39 -4.05 -10.25 -8.99
CA PRO A 39 -3.47 -11.29 -9.85
C PRO A 39 -2.21 -10.87 -10.62
N ARG A 40 -2.04 -9.57 -10.87
CA ARG A 40 -0.93 -8.99 -11.63
C ARG A 40 0.16 -8.37 -10.75
N VAL A 41 0.02 -8.43 -9.42
CA VAL A 41 1.02 -7.93 -8.48
C VAL A 41 1.73 -9.12 -7.84
N ARG A 42 3.05 -9.01 -7.70
CA ARG A 42 3.86 -9.93 -6.91
C ARG A 42 4.59 -9.15 -5.85
N LEU A 43 4.88 -9.81 -4.74
CA LEU A 43 5.70 -9.28 -3.66
C LEU A 43 6.93 -10.16 -3.53
N LYS A 44 8.11 -9.56 -3.56
CA LYS A 44 9.37 -10.26 -3.37
C LYS A 44 10.31 -9.45 -2.48
N THR A 45 11.12 -10.16 -1.71
CA THR A 45 12.26 -9.55 -1.03
C THR A 45 13.39 -9.28 -2.03
N TYR A 46 14.37 -8.46 -1.65
CA TYR A 46 15.56 -8.26 -2.47
C TYR A 46 16.33 -9.58 -2.67
N SER A 47 16.50 -10.40 -1.62
CA SER A 47 17.22 -11.67 -1.77
C SER A 47 16.44 -12.68 -2.62
N GLN A 48 15.10 -12.67 -2.57
CA GLN A 48 14.28 -13.49 -3.46
C GLN A 48 14.48 -13.10 -4.92
N PHE A 49 14.42 -11.80 -5.22
CA PHE A 49 14.64 -11.28 -6.57
C PHE A 49 16.06 -11.61 -7.07
N CYS A 50 17.09 -11.35 -6.26
CA CYS A 50 18.49 -11.62 -6.61
C CYS A 50 18.70 -13.11 -6.95
N ARG A 51 18.23 -14.02 -6.08
CA ARG A 51 18.37 -15.47 -6.27
C ARG A 51 17.68 -15.96 -7.53
N GLU A 52 16.48 -15.48 -7.84
CA GLU A 52 15.76 -15.87 -9.05
C GLU A 52 16.42 -15.38 -10.34
N ARG A 53 17.20 -14.30 -10.25
CA ARG A 53 17.89 -13.70 -11.39
C ARG A 53 19.36 -14.10 -11.49
N GLY A 54 19.89 -14.83 -10.51
CA GLY A 54 21.31 -15.17 -10.46
C GLY A 54 22.22 -13.95 -10.21
N ILE A 55 21.70 -12.88 -9.61
CA ILE A 55 22.44 -11.64 -9.35
C ILE A 55 22.95 -11.65 -7.91
N ALA A 56 24.18 -11.21 -7.68
CA ALA A 56 24.71 -11.03 -6.32
C ALA A 56 24.04 -9.83 -5.63
N MET A 57 23.81 -9.91 -4.32
CA MET A 57 23.16 -8.81 -3.59
C MET A 57 23.95 -7.51 -3.69
N GLU A 58 25.28 -7.59 -3.65
CA GLU A 58 26.19 -6.45 -3.78
C GLU A 58 26.05 -5.77 -5.14
N GLU A 59 25.94 -6.57 -6.21
CA GLU A 59 25.69 -6.08 -7.56
C GLU A 59 24.32 -5.40 -7.65
N PHE A 60 23.26 -6.05 -7.13
CA PHE A 60 21.92 -5.47 -7.12
C PHE A 60 21.85 -4.14 -6.37
N LEU A 61 22.52 -4.03 -5.22
CA LEU A 61 22.59 -2.80 -4.44
C LEU A 61 23.42 -1.71 -5.14
N SER A 62 24.38 -2.07 -6.00
CA SER A 62 25.17 -1.12 -6.79
C SER A 62 24.34 -0.39 -7.85
N TRP A 63 23.16 -0.90 -8.20
CA TRP A 63 22.23 -0.25 -9.15
C TRP A 63 21.48 0.96 -8.56
N SER A 64 21.92 1.46 -7.41
CA SER A 64 21.29 2.57 -6.69
C SER A 64 19.80 2.32 -6.39
N VAL A 65 19.43 1.07 -6.13
CA VAL A 65 18.06 0.72 -5.73
C VAL A 65 17.71 1.36 -4.40
N SER A 66 16.41 1.61 -4.19
CA SER A 66 15.91 2.13 -2.91
C SER A 66 16.41 1.30 -1.73
N SER A 67 16.83 1.95 -0.65
CA SER A 67 17.27 1.23 0.55
C SER A 67 16.12 0.55 1.31
N HIS A 68 14.86 0.88 0.97
CA HIS A 68 13.65 0.35 1.62
C HIS A 68 12.88 -0.60 0.71
N GLY A 69 12.58 -0.18 -0.51
CA GLY A 69 11.75 -0.90 -1.47
C GLY A 69 11.26 0.03 -2.58
N PHE A 70 10.71 -0.58 -3.63
CA PHE A 70 10.19 0.06 -4.83
C PHE A 70 9.33 -0.93 -5.64
N ALA A 71 8.54 -0.44 -6.58
CA ALA A 71 7.79 -1.29 -7.51
C ALA A 71 8.40 -1.30 -8.93
N LEU A 72 8.64 -2.50 -9.48
CA LEU A 72 8.89 -2.68 -10.90
C LEU A 72 7.56 -2.91 -11.63
N ARG A 73 7.34 -2.24 -12.77
CA ARG A 73 6.08 -2.32 -13.54
C ARG A 73 6.39 -2.61 -15.01
N ARG A 74 5.69 -3.58 -15.62
CA ARG A 74 5.81 -3.92 -17.05
C ARG A 74 4.56 -4.63 -17.56
N GLY A 75 4.03 -4.22 -18.71
CA GLY A 75 2.96 -4.97 -19.39
C GLY A 75 1.71 -5.21 -18.53
N GLY A 76 1.37 -4.25 -17.65
CA GLY A 76 0.27 -4.38 -16.70
C GLY A 76 0.53 -5.32 -15.51
N GLN A 77 1.74 -5.88 -15.39
CA GLN A 77 2.23 -6.60 -14.22
C GLN A 77 3.08 -5.67 -13.34
N ALA A 78 3.11 -5.96 -12.06
CA ALA A 78 3.97 -5.27 -11.10
C ALA A 78 4.63 -6.24 -10.13
N VAL A 79 5.85 -5.95 -9.72
CA VAL A 79 6.57 -6.64 -8.65
C VAL A 79 7.01 -5.60 -7.64
N ILE A 80 6.44 -5.66 -6.45
CA ILE A 80 6.91 -4.89 -5.30
C ILE A 80 8.15 -5.60 -4.76
N LEU A 81 9.27 -4.89 -4.73
CA LEU A 81 10.52 -5.33 -4.13
C LEU A 81 10.72 -4.57 -2.82
N TYR A 82 11.05 -5.29 -1.75
CA TYR A 82 11.37 -4.65 -0.47
C TYR A 82 12.61 -5.27 0.17
N ASN A 83 13.34 -4.44 0.90
CA ASN A 83 14.53 -4.83 1.64
C ASN A 83 14.12 -5.52 2.94
N GLU A 84 14.21 -6.85 2.96
CA GLU A 84 13.89 -7.69 4.11
C GLU A 84 14.85 -7.50 5.30
N LYS A 85 15.99 -6.82 5.11
CA LYS A 85 16.90 -6.49 6.21
C LYS A 85 16.42 -5.29 7.04
N LYS A 86 15.38 -4.58 6.60
CA LYS A 86 14.72 -3.54 7.39
C LYS A 86 13.81 -4.16 8.45
N GLU A 87 13.56 -3.40 9.50
CA GLU A 87 12.57 -3.76 10.52
C GLU A 87 11.22 -4.11 9.89
N GLN A 88 10.55 -5.13 10.42
CA GLN A 88 9.26 -5.62 9.91
C GLN A 88 8.22 -4.51 9.78
N ALA A 89 8.15 -3.64 10.79
CA ALA A 89 7.26 -2.49 10.80
C ALA A 89 7.55 -1.49 9.66
N THR A 90 8.82 -1.32 9.31
CA THR A 90 9.27 -0.48 8.18
C THR A 90 8.93 -1.14 6.85
N ALA A 91 9.22 -2.44 6.70
CA ALA A 91 8.88 -3.19 5.49
C ALA A 91 7.37 -3.15 5.20
N ARG A 92 6.53 -3.27 6.24
CA ARG A 92 5.07 -3.15 6.12
C ARG A 92 4.65 -1.81 5.53
N PHE A 93 5.20 -0.71 6.04
CA PHE A 93 4.91 0.62 5.51
C PHE A 93 5.36 0.75 4.06
N THR A 94 6.58 0.31 3.74
CA THR A 94 7.13 0.33 2.38
C THR A 94 6.20 -0.40 1.41
N ILE A 95 5.81 -1.64 1.72
CA ILE A 95 4.92 -2.41 0.83
C ILE A 95 3.56 -1.72 0.66
N ALA A 96 2.98 -1.18 1.74
CA ALA A 96 1.71 -0.45 1.68
C ALA A 96 1.82 0.85 0.86
N HIS A 97 2.96 1.53 0.92
CA HIS A 97 3.28 2.72 0.14
C HIS A 97 3.37 2.39 -1.35
N GLU A 98 4.11 1.36 -1.73
CA GLU A 98 4.18 0.88 -3.11
C GLU A 98 2.81 0.45 -3.66
N LEU A 99 1.99 -0.22 -2.84
CA LEU A 99 0.59 -0.53 -3.21
C LEU A 99 -0.22 0.74 -3.50
N GLY A 100 0.01 1.81 -2.75
CA GLY A 100 -0.58 3.12 -3.03
C GLY A 100 -0.23 3.62 -4.43
N HIS A 101 1.06 3.64 -4.77
CA HIS A 101 1.51 4.01 -6.12
C HIS A 101 0.88 3.15 -7.22
N LEU A 102 0.83 1.83 -7.02
CA LEU A 102 0.23 0.91 -7.97
C LEU A 102 -1.28 1.16 -8.15
N PHE A 103 -2.02 1.39 -7.07
CA PHE A 103 -3.47 1.59 -7.16
C PHE A 103 -3.88 2.95 -7.72
N PHE A 104 -3.05 3.98 -7.56
CA PHE A 104 -3.32 5.28 -8.17
C PHE A 104 -2.72 5.47 -9.56
N LEU A 105 -1.89 4.51 -10.02
CA LEU A 105 -1.09 4.63 -11.24
C LEU A 105 -0.12 5.81 -11.21
N HIS A 106 0.40 6.10 -10.03
CA HIS A 106 1.45 7.09 -9.86
C HIS A 106 2.71 6.69 -10.62
N ARG A 107 3.43 7.69 -11.10
CA ARG A 107 4.74 7.50 -11.74
C ARG A 107 5.88 7.62 -10.75
N GLU A 108 5.57 7.83 -9.46
CA GLU A 108 6.51 7.96 -8.33
C GLU A 108 7.39 9.22 -8.37
N ASP A 109 7.27 10.05 -9.41
CA ASP A 109 8.12 11.22 -9.66
C ASP A 109 7.66 12.52 -8.98
N SER A 110 6.43 12.56 -8.44
CA SER A 110 5.81 13.79 -7.94
C SER A 110 5.70 13.83 -6.41
N PRO A 111 6.00 14.96 -5.74
CA PRO A 111 5.76 15.10 -4.30
C PRO A 111 4.30 14.84 -3.90
N LEU A 112 3.34 15.11 -4.78
CA LEU A 112 1.92 14.86 -4.53
C LEU A 112 1.61 13.36 -4.52
N ASP A 113 2.19 12.61 -5.46
CA ASP A 113 2.04 11.15 -5.56
C ASP A 113 2.56 10.48 -4.29
N GLN A 114 3.68 10.97 -3.76
CA GLN A 114 4.31 10.51 -2.52
C GLN A 114 3.40 10.79 -1.30
N LEU A 115 2.82 11.99 -1.21
CA LEU A 115 1.89 12.35 -0.14
C LEU A 115 0.62 11.48 -0.17
N GLU A 116 0.07 11.23 -1.36
CA GLU A 116 -1.10 10.36 -1.54
C GLU A 116 -0.79 8.89 -1.21
N ALA A 117 0.37 8.36 -1.63
CA ALA A 117 0.81 7.01 -1.29
C ALA A 117 1.04 6.85 0.23
N ASN A 118 1.63 7.85 0.88
CA ASN A 118 1.79 7.89 2.34
C ASN A 118 0.43 7.90 3.07
N CYS A 119 -0.51 8.71 2.59
CA CYS A 119 -1.87 8.76 3.14
C CYS A 119 -2.60 7.43 2.96
N PHE A 120 -2.48 6.81 1.79
CA PHE A 120 -3.03 5.48 1.53
C PHE A 120 -2.43 4.44 2.48
N ALA A 121 -1.10 4.38 2.58
CA ALA A 121 -0.39 3.40 3.41
C ALA A 121 -0.77 3.49 4.88
N ARG A 122 -0.83 4.72 5.45
CA ARG A 122 -1.22 4.89 6.86
C ARG A 122 -2.66 4.49 7.11
N ASN A 123 -3.59 4.77 6.19
CA ASN A 123 -5.00 4.40 6.35
C ASN A 123 -5.26 2.92 6.08
N LEU A 124 -4.43 2.27 5.26
CA LEU A 124 -4.47 0.84 5.03
C LEU A 124 -3.99 0.08 6.27
N LEU A 125 -2.89 0.51 6.88
CA LEU A 125 -2.25 -0.18 7.99
C LEU A 125 -2.82 0.21 9.36
N CYS A 126 -3.25 1.46 9.55
CA CYS A 126 -3.84 1.99 10.77
C CYS A 126 -5.23 2.60 10.50
N PRO A 127 -6.25 1.79 10.15
CA PRO A 127 -7.54 2.33 9.71
C PRO A 127 -8.22 3.11 10.85
N PRO A 128 -8.64 4.38 10.65
CA PRO A 128 -9.17 5.19 11.76
C PRO A 128 -10.38 4.58 12.46
N ALA A 129 -11.28 3.94 11.70
CA ALA A 129 -12.44 3.25 12.27
C ALA A 129 -12.04 2.08 13.20
N ALA A 130 -10.96 1.36 12.87
CA ALA A 130 -10.43 0.29 13.70
C ALA A 130 -9.77 0.83 14.96
N ALA A 131 -8.94 1.88 14.82
CA ALA A 131 -8.28 2.52 15.96
C ALA A 131 -9.30 3.06 16.97
N ARG A 132 -10.38 3.68 16.48
CA ARG A 132 -11.48 4.17 17.32
C ARG A 132 -12.21 3.04 18.06
N LEU A 133 -12.48 1.92 17.39
CA LEU A 133 -13.15 0.77 18.03
C LEU A 133 -12.29 0.12 19.11
N LEU A 134 -10.97 0.12 18.92
CA LEU A 134 -10.00 -0.39 19.88
C LEU A 134 -9.67 0.62 21.00
N GLY A 135 -10.17 1.86 20.91
CA GLY A 135 -9.90 2.91 21.91
C GLY A 135 -8.42 3.31 21.98
N LEU A 136 -7.70 3.28 20.85
CA LEU A 136 -6.27 3.61 20.82
C LEU A 136 -6.09 5.14 20.83
N GLU A 137 -5.30 5.65 21.77
CA GLU A 137 -5.11 7.10 21.98
C GLU A 137 -3.63 7.52 21.92
N THR A 138 -2.69 6.57 21.96
CA THR A 138 -1.25 6.82 21.93
C THR A 138 -0.56 6.19 20.72
N ALA A 139 0.60 6.73 20.34
CA ALA A 139 1.39 6.17 19.23
C ALA A 139 1.93 4.78 19.55
N GLU A 140 2.24 4.51 20.82
CA GLU A 140 2.71 3.21 21.32
C GLU A 140 1.61 2.15 21.21
N GLU A 141 0.36 2.51 21.50
CA GLU A 141 -0.81 1.66 21.27
C GLU A 141 -1.02 1.35 19.79
N TYR A 142 -0.93 2.36 18.92
CA TYR A 142 -0.98 2.17 17.46
C TYR A 142 0.12 1.23 16.97
N ALA A 143 1.37 1.47 17.38
CA ALA A 143 2.52 0.68 16.98
C ALA A 143 2.33 -0.80 17.37
N ARG A 144 1.83 -1.06 18.58
CA ARG A 144 1.55 -2.40 19.10
C ARG A 144 0.39 -3.07 18.37
N ALA A 145 -0.75 -2.38 18.24
CA ALA A 145 -1.98 -2.95 17.67
C ALA A 145 -1.87 -3.22 16.17
N PHE A 146 -1.25 -2.31 15.42
CA PHE A 146 -1.15 -2.38 13.95
C PHE A 146 0.18 -2.96 13.45
N ARG A 147 1.12 -3.24 14.36
CA ARG A 147 2.50 -3.68 14.06
C ARG A 147 3.18 -2.75 13.06
N VAL A 148 3.21 -1.47 13.39
CA VAL A 148 3.85 -0.40 12.60
C VAL A 148 4.94 0.27 13.43
N SER A 149 5.85 1.00 12.77
CA SER A 149 6.92 1.70 13.47
C SER A 149 6.35 2.86 14.29
N LEU A 150 7.05 3.25 15.37
CA LEU A 150 6.62 4.40 16.18
C LEU A 150 6.53 5.71 15.37
N PRO A 151 7.44 6.03 14.44
CA PRO A 151 7.28 7.19 13.55
C PRO A 151 6.00 7.13 12.70
N MET A 152 5.69 5.95 12.13
CA MET A 152 4.47 5.77 11.35
C MET A 152 3.22 5.90 12.24
N ALA A 153 3.23 5.32 13.44
CA ALA A 153 2.14 5.41 14.39
C ALA A 153 1.86 6.87 14.79
N ARG A 154 2.91 7.66 15.06
CA ARG A 154 2.80 9.10 15.35
C ARG A 154 2.17 9.85 14.18
N ALA A 155 2.60 9.57 12.95
CA ALA A 155 2.02 10.19 11.76
C ALA A 155 0.54 9.81 11.57
N ALA A 156 0.18 8.53 11.77
CA ALA A 156 -1.20 8.07 11.67
C ALA A 156 -2.11 8.71 12.74
N LEU A 157 -1.62 8.80 13.99
CA LEU A 157 -2.36 9.45 15.08
C LEU A 157 -2.53 10.95 14.83
N ALA A 158 -1.48 11.64 14.40
CA ALA A 158 -1.53 13.07 14.08
C ALA A 158 -2.53 13.40 12.97
N CYS A 159 -2.62 12.54 11.93
CA CYS A 159 -3.55 12.73 10.82
C CYS A 159 -4.95 12.16 11.08
N ARG A 160 -5.20 11.46 12.20
CA ARG A 160 -6.43 10.68 12.43
C ARG A 160 -7.71 11.49 12.21
N ARG A 161 -7.78 12.70 12.79
CA ARG A 161 -8.99 13.54 12.70
C ARG A 161 -9.30 13.96 11.26
N GLU A 162 -8.27 14.33 10.50
CA GLU A 162 -8.42 14.70 9.09
C GLU A 162 -8.80 13.47 8.25
N ASP A 163 -8.14 12.34 8.48
CA ASP A 163 -8.42 11.10 7.77
C ASP A 163 -9.86 10.60 8.05
N GLU A 164 -10.34 10.71 9.29
CA GLU A 164 -11.74 10.42 9.64
C GLU A 164 -12.72 11.35 8.90
N ALA A 165 -12.39 12.65 8.79
CA ALA A 165 -13.22 13.61 8.05
C ALA A 165 -13.25 13.33 6.54
N PHE A 166 -12.17 12.78 5.99
CA PHE A 166 -12.09 12.37 4.59
C PHE A 166 -12.83 11.06 4.29
N LEU A 167 -13.02 10.19 5.29
CA LEU A 167 -13.63 8.88 5.09
C LEU A 167 -15.15 9.02 4.87
N GLN A 168 -15.65 8.44 3.78
CA GLN A 168 -17.08 8.41 3.49
C GLN A 168 -17.85 7.71 4.62
N PRO A 169 -18.93 8.31 5.17
CA PRO A 169 -19.64 7.75 6.32
C PRO A 169 -20.16 6.32 6.12
N ALA A 170 -20.60 5.98 4.90
CA ALA A 170 -21.03 4.64 4.55
C ALA A 170 -19.88 3.61 4.66
N LEU A 171 -18.68 3.96 4.17
CA LEU A 171 -17.49 3.12 4.27
C LEU A 171 -17.03 3.00 5.72
N ALA A 172 -17.06 4.10 6.50
CA ALA A 172 -16.72 4.08 7.92
C ALA A 172 -17.62 3.12 8.72
N LYS A 173 -18.94 3.19 8.50
CA LYS A 173 -19.92 2.31 9.14
C LYS A 173 -19.72 0.85 8.75
N GLU A 174 -19.43 0.58 7.48
CA GLU A 174 -19.18 -0.77 7.01
C GLU A 174 -17.90 -1.37 7.57
N LEU A 175 -16.80 -0.60 7.55
CA LEU A 175 -15.51 -1.03 8.10
C LEU A 175 -15.62 -1.32 9.60
N ALA A 176 -16.31 -0.45 10.35
CA ALA A 176 -16.59 -0.69 11.76
C ALA A 176 -17.41 -1.98 12.01
N GLY A 177 -18.40 -2.26 11.15
CA GLY A 177 -19.17 -3.50 11.20
C GLY A 177 -18.31 -4.74 10.94
N ARG A 178 -17.36 -4.65 10.00
CA ARG A 178 -16.40 -5.72 9.70
C ARG A 178 -15.41 -5.96 10.85
N CYS A 179 -14.88 -4.90 11.46
CA CYS A 179 -13.97 -5.00 12.60
C CYS A 179 -14.61 -5.61 13.86
N THR A 180 -15.93 -5.49 14.02
CA THR A 180 -16.68 -6.02 15.17
C THR A 180 -17.29 -7.40 14.92
N GLY A 181 -17.05 -8.02 13.75
CA GLY A 181 -17.66 -9.30 13.36
C GLY A 181 -19.16 -9.24 13.06
N LYS A 182 -19.76 -8.05 13.05
CA LYS A 182 -21.21 -7.83 12.84
C LYS A 182 -21.62 -7.83 11.35
N LYS A 183 -20.66 -7.89 10.43
CA LYS A 183 -20.90 -7.96 8.98
C LYS A 183 -20.13 -9.12 8.37
N GLU A 184 -20.83 -9.92 7.57
CA GLU A 184 -20.22 -10.98 6.76
C GLU A 184 -19.17 -10.44 5.79
N PRO A 185 -18.15 -11.26 5.45
CA PRO A 185 -17.18 -10.89 4.43
C PRO A 185 -17.84 -10.80 3.05
N PRO A 186 -17.27 -10.02 2.11
CA PRO A 186 -17.80 -9.93 0.77
C PRO A 186 -17.57 -11.27 0.06
N ARG A 187 -18.45 -11.61 -0.89
CA ARG A 187 -18.16 -12.70 -1.82
C ARG A 187 -16.82 -12.41 -2.52
N PRO A 188 -15.95 -13.42 -2.73
CA PRO A 188 -14.63 -13.21 -3.31
C PRO A 188 -14.78 -12.63 -4.73
N ALA A 189 -14.56 -11.33 -4.84
CA ALA A 189 -14.36 -10.63 -6.10
C ALA A 189 -12.93 -10.11 -6.09
N ALA A 190 -12.20 -10.26 -7.20
CA ALA A 190 -10.83 -9.75 -7.31
C ALA A 190 -10.78 -8.28 -6.88
N VAL A 191 -9.83 -7.95 -6.00
CA VAL A 191 -9.79 -6.65 -5.29
C VAL A 191 -9.62 -5.47 -6.27
N VAL A 192 -9.19 -5.71 -7.51
CA VAL A 192 -8.93 -4.65 -8.49
C VAL A 192 -9.29 -5.07 -9.93
N ARG A 193 -10.37 -4.49 -10.48
CA ARG A 193 -10.58 -4.24 -11.93
C ARG A 193 -10.21 -2.80 -12.32
N PHE A 194 -9.34 -2.15 -11.55
CA PHE A 194 -9.07 -0.71 -11.63
C PHE A 194 -7.64 -0.42 -12.11
N VAL A 195 -7.26 -0.89 -13.31
CA VAL A 195 -6.11 -0.37 -14.07
C VAL A 195 -6.32 -0.67 -15.55
N ALA A 196 -7.25 0.03 -16.21
CA ALA A 196 -7.37 -0.03 -17.67
C ALA A 196 -8.06 1.22 -18.20
N SER A 197 -7.29 2.30 -18.39
CA SER A 197 -7.67 3.35 -19.31
C SER A 197 -6.43 3.88 -20.05
N GLY A 198 -6.41 3.65 -21.36
CA GLY A 198 -5.91 4.61 -22.36
C GLY A 198 -4.44 4.61 -22.76
N GLU A 199 -3.47 4.58 -21.85
CA GLU A 199 -2.09 5.03 -22.16
C GLU A 199 -1.05 3.91 -22.39
N ASP A 200 -1.50 2.69 -22.68
CA ASP A 200 -0.67 1.48 -22.81
C ASP A 200 0.08 1.36 -24.16
N ARG A 201 0.03 2.38 -25.04
CA ARG A 201 0.60 2.28 -26.40
C ARG A 201 1.97 2.94 -26.58
N ARG A 202 2.37 3.89 -25.72
CA ARG A 202 3.65 4.62 -25.85
C ARG A 202 4.77 4.11 -24.93
N LEU A 203 4.44 3.48 -23.80
CA LEU A 203 5.43 2.90 -22.88
C LEU A 203 6.10 1.63 -23.42
N ARG A 204 5.42 0.90 -24.33
CA ARG A 204 5.89 -0.37 -24.91
C ARG A 204 7.18 -0.25 -25.74
N GLN A 205 7.54 0.94 -26.24
CA GLN A 205 8.69 1.10 -27.14
C GLN A 205 10.00 1.48 -26.42
N ALA A 206 9.96 1.95 -25.16
CA ALA A 206 11.16 2.36 -24.43
C ALA A 206 11.71 1.29 -23.46
N GLU A 207 10.87 0.35 -23.00
CA GLU A 207 11.22 -0.67 -21.99
C GLU A 207 11.89 -1.94 -22.57
N ALA A 208 12.18 -1.96 -23.88
CA ALA A 208 12.65 -3.15 -24.61
C ALA A 208 14.13 -3.52 -24.39
N ARG A 209 14.87 -2.85 -23.51
CA ARG A 209 16.34 -3.00 -23.41
C ARG A 209 16.90 -3.66 -22.14
N TRP A 210 16.07 -4.08 -21.18
CA TRP A 210 16.56 -4.58 -19.88
C TRP A 210 16.09 -6.00 -19.54
N LEU A 211 15.50 -6.72 -20.49
CA LEU A 211 14.82 -8.01 -20.22
C LEU A 211 15.08 -9.07 -21.31
N GLU A 212 16.29 -9.10 -21.84
CA GLU A 212 16.83 -10.33 -22.42
C GLU A 212 17.87 -10.90 -21.42
N PRO A 213 18.03 -12.22 -21.32
CA PRO A 213 19.11 -12.82 -20.54
C PRO A 213 20.50 -12.36 -20.99
#